data_AF-A0A520MXF4-F1
#
_entry.id   AF-A0A520MXF4-F1
#
_cell.length_a   1.000
_cell.length_b   1.000
_cell.length_c   1.000
_cell.angle_alpha   90.00
_cell.angle_beta   90.00
_cell.angle_gamma   90.00
#
_symmetry.space_group_name_H-M   'P 1'
#
loop_
_entity.id
_entity.type
_entity.pdbx_description
1 polymer ?
#
loop_
_entity_poly.entity_id
_entity_poly.type
_entity_poly.pdbx_seq_one_letter_code
_entity_poly.pdbx_strand_id
1 'polypeptide(L)'
;MRRIVRLTHRYLSFFISIQLLLWTVSGIYFAFNKIEEVRGEQYRLENNFSADLSKINFSLDNATNIKIFDRLGEQIIFANVGKNKYLNIDGIEVAKIGPDDSMKIVEQSTTLKPIESIEINKNQIGSEYRGRPLPLYKVLAENDQQEKINAYVNPYSGEIVAIRSDQWRSWDLMWGFHIMDWRERDNIDNILLKVFSILALVSSLTGVVLFFRSKRSQ
;
A
#
# COMPACT_ATOMS: atom_id res chain seq x y z
N MET A 1 -27.39 -4.09 40.29
CA MET A 1 -26.22 -4.62 39.52
C MET A 1 -24.96 -4.53 40.36
N ARG A 2 -24.21 -5.63 40.52
CA ARG A 2 -22.99 -5.72 41.35
C ARG A 2 -21.99 -4.61 40.94
N ARG A 3 -21.35 -3.94 41.91
CA ARG A 3 -20.44 -2.78 41.71
C ARG A 3 -19.38 -3.03 40.61
N ILE A 4 -18.90 -4.27 40.52
CA ILE A 4 -17.93 -4.74 39.52
C ILE A 4 -18.48 -4.57 38.10
N VAL A 5 -19.71 -4.99 37.82
CA VAL A 5 -20.33 -4.88 36.48
C VAL A 5 -20.38 -3.43 36.00
N ARG A 6 -20.70 -2.49 36.91
CA ARG A 6 -20.75 -1.05 36.58
C ARG A 6 -19.36 -0.47 36.30
N LEU A 7 -18.35 -0.88 37.06
CA LEU A 7 -16.97 -0.46 36.84
C LEU A 7 -16.44 -1.02 35.51
N THR A 8 -16.57 -2.33 35.29
CA THR A 8 -16.13 -2.99 34.05
C THR A 8 -16.82 -2.38 32.84
N HIS A 9 -18.15 -2.21 32.87
CA HIS A 9 -18.88 -1.59 31.77
C HIS A 9 -18.40 -0.15 31.50
N ARG A 10 -18.19 0.66 32.55
CA ARG A 10 -17.72 2.05 32.37
C ARG A 10 -16.38 2.14 31.65
N TYR A 11 -15.38 1.38 32.10
CA TYR A 11 -14.05 1.44 31.50
C TYR A 11 -13.99 0.75 30.13
N LEU A 12 -14.71 -0.37 29.96
CA LEU A 12 -14.80 -1.06 28.67
C LEU A 12 -15.49 -0.18 27.62
N SER A 13 -16.63 0.42 27.97
CA SER A 13 -17.34 1.34 27.06
C SER A 13 -16.49 2.55 26.71
N PHE A 14 -15.74 3.12 27.65
CA PHE A 14 -14.83 4.23 27.37
C PHE A 14 -13.75 3.86 26.35
N PHE A 15 -13.08 2.72 26.53
CA PHE A 15 -12.07 2.25 25.58
C PHE A 15 -12.66 1.97 24.19
N ILE A 16 -13.84 1.33 24.14
CA ILE A 16 -14.58 1.10 22.90
C ILE A 16 -14.94 2.42 22.22
N SER A 17 -15.41 3.41 22.97
CA SER A 17 -15.76 4.73 22.42
C SER A 17 -14.55 5.46 21.85
N ILE A 18 -13.38 5.41 22.50
CA ILE A 18 -12.14 6.00 21.96
C ILE A 18 -11.79 5.36 20.63
N GLN A 19 -11.78 4.04 20.57
CA GLN A 19 -11.39 3.35 19.35
C GLN A 19 -12.44 3.53 18.22
N LEU A 20 -13.73 3.59 18.54
CA LEU A 20 -14.77 3.95 17.57
C LEU A 20 -14.65 5.40 17.09
N LEU A 21 -14.19 6.32 17.95
CA LEU A 21 -13.88 7.69 17.55
C LEU A 21 -12.70 7.71 16.57
N LEU A 22 -11.61 7.00 16.85
CA LEU A 22 -10.48 6.86 15.94
C LEU A 22 -10.90 6.23 14.60
N TRP A 23 -11.74 5.21 14.65
CA TRP A 23 -12.34 4.57 13.46
C TRP A 23 -13.17 5.56 12.65
N THR A 24 -13.97 6.40 13.30
CA THR A 24 -14.81 7.41 12.64
C THR A 24 -13.97 8.53 12.03
N VAL A 25 -12.98 9.05 12.77
CA VAL A 25 -12.08 10.09 12.28
C VAL A 25 -11.28 9.61 11.07
N SER A 26 -10.75 8.38 11.11
CA SER A 26 -10.06 7.78 9.96
C SER A 26 -11.00 7.53 8.79
N GLY A 27 -12.24 7.06 9.03
CA GLY A 27 -13.25 6.89 7.98
C GLY A 27 -13.63 8.20 7.28
N ILE A 28 -13.78 9.28 8.06
CA ILE A 28 -13.97 10.64 7.52
C ILE A 28 -12.75 11.02 6.68
N TYR A 29 -11.53 10.86 7.22
CA TYR A 29 -10.31 11.16 6.48
C TYR A 29 -10.28 10.45 5.11
N PHE A 30 -10.61 9.15 5.04
CA PHE A 30 -10.66 8.41 3.79
C PHE A 30 -11.73 8.92 2.82
N ALA A 31 -12.89 9.32 3.32
CA ALA A 31 -13.96 9.84 2.47
C ALA A 31 -13.61 11.18 1.80
N PHE A 32 -12.75 11.98 2.42
CA PHE A 32 -12.33 13.30 1.91
C PHE A 32 -10.97 13.29 1.19
N ASN A 33 -10.25 12.16 1.18
CA ASN A 33 -8.95 12.03 0.50
C ASN A 33 -9.07 11.01 -0.64
N LYS A 34 -8.77 11.43 -1.87
CA LYS A 34 -8.81 10.54 -3.03
C LYS A 34 -7.70 9.50 -2.94
N ILE A 35 -8.05 8.24 -3.15
CA ILE A 35 -7.11 7.12 -3.02
C ILE A 35 -6.06 7.13 -4.14
N GLU A 36 -6.42 7.65 -5.30
CA GLU A 36 -5.55 7.81 -6.47
C GLU A 36 -4.40 8.78 -6.13
N GLU A 37 -4.73 9.88 -5.45
CA GLU A 37 -3.76 10.89 -5.00
C GLU A 37 -2.79 10.32 -3.95
N VAL A 38 -3.34 9.56 -3.01
CA VAL A 38 -2.59 8.84 -1.97
C VAL A 38 -1.66 7.79 -2.58
N ARG A 39 -2.07 7.14 -3.67
CA ARG A 39 -1.25 6.14 -4.39
C ARG A 39 -0.19 6.79 -5.30
N GLY A 40 -0.24 8.11 -5.47
CA GLY A 40 0.66 8.87 -6.32
C GLY A 40 0.38 8.69 -7.81
N GLU A 41 -0.86 8.35 -8.19
CA GLU A 41 -1.25 8.16 -9.59
C GLU A 41 -1.12 9.46 -10.41
N GLN A 42 -1.36 10.61 -9.78
CA GLN A 42 -1.16 11.95 -10.36
C GLN A 42 0.28 12.24 -10.80
N TYR A 43 1.26 11.50 -10.27
CA TYR A 43 2.66 11.66 -10.68
C TYR A 43 3.04 10.77 -11.86
N ARG A 44 2.22 9.78 -12.21
CA ARG A 44 2.56 8.81 -13.26
C ARG A 44 2.23 9.39 -14.62
N LEU A 45 3.15 9.23 -15.56
CA LEU A 45 2.91 9.47 -16.97
C LEU A 45 2.41 8.18 -17.62
N GLU A 46 1.51 8.29 -18.59
CA GLU A 46 1.08 7.15 -19.40
C GLU A 46 2.26 6.71 -20.28
N ASN A 47 2.82 5.53 -19.99
CA ASN A 47 3.86 4.93 -20.83
C ASN A 47 3.23 3.96 -21.83
N ASN A 48 2.88 4.47 -23.01
CA ASN A 48 2.39 3.67 -24.11
C ASN A 48 3.57 3.19 -24.96
N PHE A 49 3.82 1.88 -24.98
CA PHE A 49 4.85 1.28 -25.81
C PHE A 49 4.25 0.21 -26.73
N SER A 50 4.88 0.03 -27.90
CA SER A 50 4.49 -1.02 -28.84
C SER A 50 5.31 -2.28 -28.56
N ALA A 51 4.64 -3.38 -28.22
CA ALA A 51 5.26 -4.69 -28.05
C ALA A 51 5.05 -5.55 -29.30
N ASP A 52 6.14 -6.01 -29.91
CA ASP A 52 6.08 -6.92 -31.06
C ASP A 52 6.22 -8.36 -30.56
N LEU A 53 5.07 -9.01 -30.34
CA LEU A 53 5.02 -10.37 -29.81
C LEU A 53 5.60 -11.41 -30.78
N SER A 54 5.71 -11.09 -32.07
CA SER A 54 6.27 -12.03 -33.07
C SER A 54 7.75 -12.32 -32.86
N LYS A 55 8.46 -11.41 -32.17
CA LYS A 55 9.88 -11.54 -31.85
C LYS A 55 10.14 -12.43 -30.63
N ILE A 56 9.12 -12.75 -29.86
CA ILE A 56 9.23 -13.61 -28.67
C ILE A 56 9.23 -15.07 -29.13
N ASN A 57 10.41 -15.66 -29.26
CA ASN A 57 10.58 -17.02 -29.80
C ASN A 57 11.11 -18.01 -28.75
N PHE A 58 10.45 -18.06 -27.58
CA PHE A 58 10.74 -19.02 -26.54
C PHE A 58 9.44 -19.46 -25.83
N SER A 59 9.45 -20.66 -25.25
CA SER A 59 8.33 -21.20 -24.47
C SER A 59 8.61 -21.12 -22.98
N LEU A 60 7.57 -20.82 -22.20
CA LEU A 60 7.60 -20.85 -20.74
C LEU A 60 6.61 -21.90 -20.25
N ASP A 61 7.14 -23.02 -19.76
CA ASP A 61 6.28 -24.08 -19.23
C ASP A 61 5.70 -23.66 -17.87
N ASN A 62 4.40 -23.88 -17.67
CA ASN A 62 3.68 -23.61 -16.42
C ASN A 62 3.77 -22.15 -15.92
N ALA A 63 3.86 -21.18 -16.83
CA ALA A 63 3.78 -19.76 -16.48
C ALA A 63 2.36 -19.39 -16.00
N THR A 64 2.25 -18.79 -14.82
CA THR A 64 0.96 -18.39 -14.24
C THR A 64 0.61 -16.92 -14.48
N ASN A 65 1.61 -16.07 -14.69
CA ASN A 65 1.45 -14.65 -14.92
C ASN A 65 2.57 -14.17 -15.85
N ILE A 66 2.20 -13.52 -16.95
CA ILE A 66 3.13 -12.94 -17.91
C ILE A 66 2.80 -11.46 -18.06
N LYS A 67 3.81 -10.60 -17.94
CA LYS A 67 3.70 -9.15 -18.18
C LYS A 67 4.87 -8.68 -19.04
N ILE A 68 4.64 -7.66 -19.84
CA ILE A 68 5.68 -7.01 -20.64
C ILE A 68 5.84 -5.59 -20.13
N PHE A 69 7.09 -5.17 -19.98
CA PHE A 69 7.48 -3.83 -19.56
C PHE A 69 8.40 -3.22 -20.59
N ASP A 70 8.36 -1.90 -20.71
CA ASP A 70 9.40 -1.13 -21.38
C ASP A 70 10.37 -0.60 -20.31
N ARG A 71 11.64 -0.99 -20.43
CA ARG A 71 12.72 -0.59 -19.53
C ARG A 71 13.77 0.17 -20.32
N LEU A 72 13.63 1.50 -20.36
CA LEU A 72 14.54 2.39 -21.11
C LEU A 72 14.68 1.99 -22.59
N GLY A 73 13.57 1.58 -23.23
CA GLY A 73 13.54 1.11 -24.62
C GLY A 73 13.83 -0.40 -24.82
N GLU A 74 14.13 -1.15 -23.76
CA GLU A 74 14.25 -2.61 -23.79
C GLU A 74 12.95 -3.27 -23.32
N GLN A 75 12.42 -4.23 -24.09
CA GLN A 75 11.24 -4.99 -23.70
C GLN A 75 11.61 -6.11 -22.72
N ILE A 76 11.06 -6.03 -21.50
CA ILE A 76 11.29 -6.99 -20.44
C ILE A 76 10.03 -7.81 -20.20
N ILE A 77 10.15 -9.12 -20.29
CA ILE A 77 9.09 -10.08 -20.03
C ILE A 77 9.23 -10.59 -18.60
N PHE A 78 8.27 -10.24 -17.76
CA PHE A 78 8.11 -10.87 -16.46
C PHE A 78 7.28 -12.14 -16.61
N ALA A 79 7.77 -13.23 -16.01
CA ALA A 79 7.03 -14.48 -15.93
C ALA A 79 7.13 -15.10 -14.53
N ASN A 80 6.00 -15.59 -14.01
CA ASN A 80 5.98 -16.40 -12.80
C ASN A 80 5.97 -17.89 -13.18
N VAL A 81 7.13 -18.54 -13.08
CA VAL A 81 7.36 -19.96 -13.37
C VAL A 81 7.96 -20.62 -12.13
N GLY A 82 7.15 -20.78 -11.08
CA GLY A 82 7.58 -21.22 -9.74
C GLY A 82 8.47 -20.22 -8.98
N LYS A 83 9.23 -19.40 -9.71
CA LYS A 83 9.95 -18.20 -9.25
C LYS A 83 9.68 -17.07 -10.24
N ASN A 84 9.81 -15.85 -9.76
CA ASN A 84 9.75 -14.65 -10.59
C ASN A 84 10.98 -14.60 -11.50
N LYS A 85 10.76 -14.55 -12.81
CA LYS A 85 11.80 -14.37 -13.83
C LYS A 85 11.55 -13.08 -14.60
N TYR A 86 12.65 -12.44 -15.00
CA TYR A 86 12.65 -11.26 -15.85
C TYR A 86 13.55 -11.58 -17.03
N LEU A 87 12.98 -11.64 -18.22
CA LEU A 87 13.63 -12.09 -19.44
C LEU A 87 13.64 -10.97 -20.47
N ASN A 88 14.69 -10.90 -21.29
CA ASN A 88 14.66 -10.10 -22.50
C ASN A 88 13.84 -10.83 -23.59
N ILE A 89 13.76 -10.23 -24.78
CA ILE A 89 13.01 -10.80 -25.91
C ILE A 89 13.59 -12.14 -26.41
N ASP A 90 14.87 -12.39 -26.15
CA ASP A 90 15.58 -13.63 -26.49
C ASP A 90 15.39 -14.73 -25.42
N GLY A 91 14.67 -14.46 -24.33
CA GLY A 91 14.45 -15.41 -23.24
C GLY A 91 15.62 -15.51 -22.25
N ILE A 92 16.56 -14.57 -22.28
CA ILE A 92 17.72 -14.50 -21.39
C ILE A 92 17.37 -13.69 -20.14
N GLU A 93 17.74 -14.18 -18.96
CA GLU A 93 17.53 -13.46 -17.70
C GLU A 93 18.32 -12.13 -17.67
N VAL A 94 17.61 -11.05 -17.36
CA VAL A 94 18.21 -9.71 -17.32
C VAL A 94 18.88 -9.41 -15.99
N ALA A 95 20.02 -8.71 -16.06
CA ALA A 95 20.66 -8.15 -14.89
C ALA A 95 19.82 -6.99 -14.29
N LYS A 96 20.09 -6.70 -13.02
CA LYS A 96 19.56 -5.49 -12.36
C LYS A 96 20.14 -4.25 -13.04
N ILE A 97 19.31 -3.24 -13.20
CA ILE A 97 19.77 -1.89 -13.59
C ILE A 97 20.59 -1.25 -12.47
N GLY A 98 21.36 -0.21 -12.79
CA GLY A 98 22.06 0.60 -11.79
C GLY A 98 21.17 1.66 -11.12
N PRO A 99 21.64 2.30 -10.03
CA PRO A 99 20.93 3.41 -9.38
C PRO A 99 20.64 4.58 -10.35
N ASP A 100 21.58 4.93 -11.22
CA ASP A 100 21.41 6.02 -12.19
C ASP A 100 20.29 5.73 -13.19
N ASP A 101 20.18 4.49 -13.65
CA ASP A 101 19.11 4.07 -14.56
C ASP A 101 17.75 4.07 -13.87
N SER A 102 17.70 3.73 -12.57
CA SER A 102 16.45 3.86 -11.80
C SER A 102 15.97 5.31 -11.68
N MET A 103 16.90 6.28 -11.60
CA MET A 103 16.56 7.70 -11.60
C MET A 103 16.01 8.13 -12.97
N LYS A 104 16.66 7.73 -14.07
CA LYS A 104 16.17 8.00 -15.44
C LYS A 104 14.77 7.42 -15.67
N ILE A 105 14.50 6.22 -15.17
CA ILE A 105 13.16 5.61 -15.26
C ILE A 105 12.11 6.47 -14.56
N VAL A 106 12.41 6.97 -13.35
CA VAL A 106 11.50 7.86 -12.62
C VAL A 106 11.29 9.16 -13.40
N GLU A 107 12.35 9.76 -13.94
CA GLU A 107 12.27 10.98 -14.74
C GLU A 107 11.44 10.79 -16.03
N GLN A 108 11.53 9.64 -16.70
CA GLN A 108 10.78 9.36 -17.94
C GLN A 108 9.33 8.94 -17.69
N SER A 109 9.06 8.25 -16.58
CA SER A 109 7.76 7.64 -16.31
C SER A 109 6.90 8.46 -15.34
N THR A 110 7.43 9.56 -14.80
CA THR A 110 6.72 10.40 -13.82
C THR A 110 6.98 11.88 -14.05
N THR A 111 6.19 12.74 -13.40
CA THR A 111 6.43 14.18 -13.33
C THR A 111 7.48 14.57 -12.27
N LEU A 112 8.11 13.59 -11.60
CA LEU A 112 9.01 13.80 -10.48
C LEU A 112 10.45 14.02 -10.95
N LYS A 113 11.19 14.86 -10.20
CA LYS A 113 12.61 15.15 -10.42
C LYS A 113 13.47 14.31 -9.47
N PRO A 114 14.16 13.26 -9.93
CA PRO A 114 14.94 12.38 -9.06
C PRO A 114 16.18 13.10 -8.49
N ILE A 115 16.57 12.74 -7.27
CA ILE A 115 17.68 13.34 -6.52
C ILE A 115 18.71 12.27 -6.14
N GLU A 116 18.24 11.16 -5.58
CA GLU A 116 19.08 10.09 -5.06
C GLU A 116 18.38 8.75 -5.24
N SER A 117 19.14 7.68 -5.50
CA SER A 117 18.62 6.30 -5.54
C SER A 117 19.43 5.37 -4.66
N ILE A 118 18.73 4.57 -3.85
CA ILE A 118 19.33 3.61 -2.91
C ILE A 118 18.70 2.23 -3.13
N GLU A 119 19.51 1.17 -3.22
CA GLU A 119 19.01 -0.20 -3.31
C GLU A 119 18.56 -0.71 -1.93
N ILE A 120 17.36 -1.27 -1.88
CA ILE A 120 16.74 -1.92 -0.74
C ILE A 120 16.75 -3.43 -0.98
N ASN A 121 17.48 -4.13 -0.12
CA ASN A 121 17.66 -5.58 -0.19
C ASN A 121 17.02 -6.34 0.99
N LYS A 122 16.45 -5.63 1.97
CA LYS A 122 15.88 -6.22 3.19
C LYS A 122 14.52 -5.63 3.50
N ASN A 123 13.61 -6.49 3.98
CA ASN A 123 12.32 -6.05 4.48
C ASN A 123 12.47 -5.39 5.85
N GLN A 124 11.66 -4.37 6.10
CA GLN A 124 11.58 -3.66 7.37
C GLN A 124 10.10 -3.48 7.76
N ILE A 125 9.79 -3.74 9.03
CA ILE A 125 8.43 -3.58 9.58
C ILE A 125 8.00 -2.11 9.45
N GLY A 126 6.76 -1.90 8.99
CA GLY A 126 6.18 -0.57 8.83
C GLY A 126 6.81 0.26 7.69
N SER A 127 7.62 -0.35 6.82
CA SER A 127 8.20 0.36 5.68
C SER A 127 7.14 0.72 4.63
N GLU A 128 7.42 1.77 3.84
CA GLU A 128 6.51 2.21 2.78
C GLU A 128 6.46 1.24 1.58
N TYR A 129 7.41 0.31 1.53
CA TYR A 129 7.59 -0.71 0.51
C TYR A 129 7.21 -2.13 0.99
N ARG A 130 6.60 -2.26 2.16
CA ARG A 130 6.15 -3.56 2.69
C ARG A 130 5.23 -4.29 1.71
N GLY A 131 5.29 -5.61 1.72
CA GLY A 131 4.51 -6.47 0.81
C GLY A 131 4.99 -6.49 -0.64
N ARG A 132 6.11 -5.84 -0.97
CA ARG A 132 6.68 -5.82 -2.33
C ARG A 132 7.85 -6.80 -2.47
N PRO A 133 8.03 -7.42 -3.64
CA PRO A 133 9.18 -8.27 -3.91
C PRO A 133 10.45 -7.43 -3.91
N LEU A 134 11.45 -7.89 -3.17
CA LEU A 134 12.79 -7.31 -3.13
C LEU A 134 13.71 -8.01 -4.14
N PRO A 135 14.77 -7.35 -4.60
CA PRO A 135 15.22 -5.99 -4.29
C PRO A 135 14.37 -4.88 -4.93
N LEU A 136 14.48 -3.66 -4.40
CA LEU A 136 13.86 -2.44 -4.94
C LEU A 136 14.85 -1.27 -4.91
N TYR A 137 14.77 -0.35 -5.88
CA TYR A 137 15.38 0.96 -5.73
C TYR A 137 14.39 1.93 -5.09
N LYS A 138 14.83 2.63 -4.04
CA LYS A 138 14.14 3.79 -3.49
C LYS A 138 14.78 5.03 -4.09
N VAL A 139 14.04 5.65 -5.00
CA VAL A 139 14.41 6.92 -5.61
C VAL A 139 13.74 8.04 -4.83
N LEU A 140 14.55 8.88 -4.17
CA LEU A 140 14.10 10.15 -3.61
C LEU A 140 13.96 11.15 -4.75
N ALA A 141 12.79 11.75 -4.87
CA ALA A 141 12.49 12.73 -5.90
C ALA A 141 11.67 13.90 -5.33
N GLU A 142 11.58 14.99 -6.08
CA GLU A 142 10.75 16.16 -5.76
C GLU A 142 9.68 16.39 -6.83
N ASN A 143 8.50 16.85 -6.41
CA ASN A 143 7.52 17.40 -7.34
C ASN A 143 7.79 18.89 -7.63
N ASP A 144 6.94 19.51 -8.45
CA ASP A 144 7.04 20.94 -8.76
C ASP A 144 6.85 21.87 -7.56
N GLN A 145 6.31 21.36 -6.45
CA GLN A 145 6.13 22.08 -5.18
C GLN A 145 7.30 21.85 -4.20
N GLN A 146 8.38 21.19 -4.62
CA GLN A 146 9.54 20.85 -3.79
C GLN A 146 9.22 19.91 -2.61
N GLU A 147 8.13 19.15 -2.71
CA GLU A 147 7.79 18.12 -1.74
C GLU A 147 8.55 16.84 -2.04
N LYS A 148 9.08 16.21 -0.98
CA LYS A 148 9.88 14.98 -1.10
C LYS A 148 8.99 13.74 -1.24
N ILE A 149 9.21 13.01 -2.32
CA ILE A 149 8.45 11.82 -2.70
C ILE A 149 9.40 10.66 -2.90
N ASN A 150 9.05 9.50 -2.36
CA ASN A 150 9.78 8.27 -2.61
C ASN A 150 9.09 7.47 -3.73
N ALA A 151 9.80 7.26 -4.83
CA ALA A 151 9.40 6.33 -5.87
C ALA A 151 10.16 5.01 -5.70
N TYR A 152 9.44 3.89 -5.75
CA TYR A 152 10.02 2.56 -5.63
C TYR A 152 10.02 1.88 -6.99
N VAL A 153 11.20 1.49 -7.46
CA VAL A 153 11.42 0.93 -8.80
C VAL A 153 11.89 -0.52 -8.70
N ASN A 154 11.31 -1.41 -9.50
CA ASN A 154 11.78 -2.77 -9.65
C ASN A 154 13.11 -2.80 -10.43
N PRO A 155 14.22 -3.36 -9.88
CA PRO A 155 15.52 -3.34 -10.52
C PRO A 155 15.62 -4.15 -11.82
N TYR A 156 14.69 -5.09 -12.04
CA TYR A 156 14.71 -5.97 -13.20
C TYR A 156 13.76 -5.47 -14.29
N SER A 157 12.50 -5.16 -13.95
CA SER A 157 11.54 -4.68 -14.96
C SER A 157 11.59 -3.18 -15.22
N GLY A 158 12.14 -2.37 -14.31
CA GLY A 158 12.01 -0.92 -14.38
C GLY A 158 10.61 -0.40 -13.98
N GLU A 159 9.72 -1.27 -13.52
CA GLU A 159 8.37 -0.86 -13.10
C GLU A 159 8.42 0.00 -11.82
N ILE A 160 7.71 1.14 -11.82
CA ILE A 160 7.50 1.93 -10.60
C ILE A 160 6.39 1.29 -9.77
N VAL A 161 6.77 0.40 -8.84
CA VAL A 161 5.85 -0.41 -8.03
C VAL A 161 5.06 0.38 -6.99
N ALA A 162 5.56 1.54 -6.57
CA ALA A 162 4.89 2.42 -5.63
C ALA A 162 5.45 3.85 -5.69
N ILE A 163 4.59 4.83 -5.40
CA ILE A 163 4.97 6.21 -5.13
C ILE A 163 4.41 6.55 -3.74
N ARG A 164 5.22 7.24 -2.91
CA ARG A 164 4.95 7.46 -1.49
C ARG A 164 5.27 8.92 -1.11
N SER A 165 4.22 9.69 -0.87
CA SER A 165 4.24 11.08 -0.41
C SER A 165 3.88 11.19 1.08
N ASP A 166 3.91 12.41 1.62
CA ASP A 166 3.40 12.67 2.99
C ASP A 166 1.89 12.41 3.13
N GLN A 167 1.14 12.59 2.05
CA GLN A 167 -0.28 12.22 1.99
C GLN A 167 -0.44 10.70 2.18
N TRP A 168 0.42 9.90 1.56
CA TRP A 168 0.44 8.46 1.80
C TRP A 168 0.78 8.11 3.25
N ARG A 169 1.75 8.79 3.87
CA ARG A 169 2.12 8.55 5.28
C ARG A 169 0.98 8.85 6.24
N SER A 170 0.24 9.93 5.98
CA SER A 170 -0.95 10.31 6.73
C SER A 170 -2.07 9.28 6.55
N TRP A 171 -2.29 8.83 5.31
CA TRP A 171 -3.22 7.74 5.02
C TRP A 171 -2.83 6.44 5.73
N ASP A 172 -1.56 6.07 5.70
CA ASP A 172 -1.02 4.87 6.34
C ASP A 172 -1.25 4.90 7.85
N LEU A 173 -1.02 6.04 8.50
CA LEU A 173 -1.33 6.23 9.92
C LEU A 173 -2.82 6.05 10.22
N MET A 174 -3.70 6.71 9.46
CA MET A 174 -5.15 6.60 9.61
C MET A 174 -5.63 5.18 9.37
N TRP A 175 -5.02 4.47 8.41
CA TRP A 175 -5.27 3.07 8.15
C TRP A 175 -4.95 2.22 9.37
N GLY A 176 -3.78 2.40 9.99
CA GLY A 176 -3.42 1.71 11.23
C GLY A 176 -4.43 1.92 12.37
N PHE A 177 -4.95 3.14 12.54
CA PHE A 177 -6.01 3.40 13.50
C PHE A 177 -7.33 2.71 13.15
N HIS A 178 -7.68 2.69 11.86
CA HIS A 178 -8.94 2.12 11.37
C HIS A 178 -8.97 0.59 11.50
N ILE A 179 -7.86 -0.10 11.16
CA ILE A 179 -7.78 -1.56 11.21
C ILE A 179 -7.20 -2.11 12.53
N MET A 180 -6.86 -1.23 13.47
CA MET A 180 -6.25 -1.58 14.77
C MET A 180 -4.94 -2.38 14.67
N ASP A 181 -4.23 -2.27 13.56
CA ASP A 181 -2.87 -2.78 13.41
C ASP A 181 -1.90 -1.59 13.51
N TRP A 182 -1.36 -1.34 14.70
CA TRP A 182 -0.52 -0.17 14.94
C TRP A 182 0.96 -0.38 14.59
N ARG A 183 1.36 -1.63 14.34
CA ARG A 183 2.78 -1.98 14.14
C ARG A 183 3.11 -2.13 12.66
N GLU A 184 2.37 -2.99 11.97
CA GLU A 184 2.65 -3.33 10.57
C GLU A 184 1.77 -2.50 9.63
N ARG A 185 0.58 -2.09 10.09
CA ARG A 185 -0.44 -1.35 9.33
C ARG A 185 -0.79 -2.06 8.02
N ASP A 186 -0.83 -3.38 8.05
CA ASP A 186 -0.97 -4.23 6.86
C ASP A 186 -1.99 -5.36 7.06
N ASN A 187 -2.13 -5.85 8.30
CA ASN A 187 -2.96 -7.01 8.59
C ASN A 187 -4.38 -6.60 9.03
N ILE A 188 -5.31 -6.53 8.08
CA ILE A 188 -6.74 -6.29 8.36
C ILE A 188 -7.42 -7.47 9.08
N ASP A 189 -6.89 -8.68 8.99
CA ASP A 189 -7.49 -9.90 9.55
C ASP A 189 -7.04 -10.20 10.99
N ASN A 190 -6.49 -9.20 11.68
CA ASN A 190 -5.91 -9.37 13.01
C ASN A 190 -6.97 -9.66 14.09
N ILE A 191 -6.56 -10.40 15.13
CA ILE A 191 -7.45 -10.85 16.22
C ILE A 191 -8.03 -9.66 16.99
N LEU A 192 -7.25 -8.59 17.18
CA LEU A 192 -7.67 -7.41 17.92
C LEU A 192 -8.87 -6.74 17.25
N LEU A 193 -8.82 -6.54 15.93
CA LEU A 193 -9.94 -5.99 15.16
C LEU A 193 -11.16 -6.90 15.19
N LYS A 194 -10.99 -8.23 15.07
CA LYS A 194 -12.09 -9.20 15.11
C LYS A 194 -12.84 -9.17 16.45
N VAL A 195 -12.11 -9.15 17.57
CA VAL A 195 -12.71 -9.07 18.90
C VAL A 195 -13.39 -7.72 19.08
N PHE A 196 -12.72 -6.64 18.68
CA PHE A 196 -13.23 -5.29 18.83
C PHE A 196 -14.51 -5.05 18.01
N SER A 197 -14.60 -5.57 16.79
CA SER A 197 -15.79 -5.39 15.93
C SER A 197 -17.04 -6.04 16.53
N ILE A 198 -16.90 -7.23 17.14
CA ILE A 198 -18.00 -7.91 17.85
C ILE A 198 -18.40 -7.09 19.09
N LEU A 199 -17.44 -6.63 19.89
CA LEU A 199 -17.71 -5.81 21.07
C LEU A 199 -18.41 -4.50 20.72
N ALA A 200 -17.96 -3.84 19.65
CA ALA A 200 -18.55 -2.61 19.15
C ALA A 200 -19.99 -2.82 18.68
N LEU A 201 -20.27 -3.91 17.96
CA LEU A 201 -21.62 -4.27 17.52
C LEU A 201 -22.56 -4.53 18.70
N VAL A 202 -22.13 -5.34 19.68
CA VAL A 202 -22.93 -5.60 20.88
C VAL A 202 -23.20 -4.29 21.64
N SER A 203 -22.16 -3.46 21.81
CA SER A 203 -22.28 -2.16 22.48
C SER A 203 -23.26 -1.23 21.75
N SER A 204 -23.18 -1.13 20.42
CA SER A 204 -24.08 -0.25 19.65
C SER A 204 -25.53 -0.72 19.72
N LEU A 205 -25.79 -2.03 19.56
CA LEU A 205 -27.12 -2.63 19.70
C LEU A 205 -27.71 -2.39 21.09
N THR A 206 -26.92 -2.56 22.16
CA THR A 206 -27.38 -2.29 23.52
C THR A 206 -27.75 -0.81 23.71
N GLY A 207 -26.96 0.11 23.15
CA GLY A 207 -27.25 1.54 23.17
C GLY A 207 -28.58 1.89 22.50
N VAL A 208 -28.83 1.32 21.31
CA VAL A 208 -30.10 1.51 20.58
C VAL A 208 -31.28 0.97 21.39
N VAL A 209 -31.17 -0.24 21.94
CA VAL A 209 -32.23 -0.85 22.77
C VAL A 209 -32.52 -0.02 24.01
N LEU A 210 -31.48 0.49 24.69
CA LEU A 210 -31.63 1.33 25.88
C LEU A 210 -32.32 2.66 25.56
N PHE A 211 -32.01 3.29 24.41
CA PHE A 211 -32.67 4.52 23.96
C PHE A 211 -34.20 4.35 23.85
N PHE A 212 -34.66 3.27 23.20
CA PHE A 212 -36.10 3.00 23.05
C PHE A 212 -36.77 2.57 24.35
N ARG A 213 -36.07 1.88 25.25
CA ARG A 213 -36.59 1.50 26.57
C ARG A 213 -36.70 2.68 27.52
N SER A 214 -35.75 3.62 27.48
CA SER A 214 -35.77 4.82 28.34
C SER A 214 -36.99 5.70 28.09
N LYS A 215 -37.47 5.78 26.84
CA LYS A 215 -38.68 6.54 26.48
C LYS A 215 -40.00 5.94 26.96
N ARG A 216 -40.02 4.66 27.38
CA ARG A 216 -41.23 4.00 27.92
C ARG A 216 -41.38 4.13 29.44
N SER A 217 -40.40 4.72 30.12
CA SER A 217 -40.35 4.84 31.58
C SER A 217 -40.55 6.29 32.08
N GLN A 218 -40.85 7.23 31.18
CA GLN A 218 -41.33 8.57 31.46
C GLN A 218 -42.74 8.69 30.92
#